data_AF-A0AA95S599-F1
#
_entry.id   AF-A0AA95S599-F1
#
_cell.length_a   1.000
_cell.length_b   1.000
_cell.length_c   1.000
_cell.angle_alpha   90.00
_cell.angle_beta   90.00
_cell.angle_gamma   90.00
#
_symmetry.space_group_name_H-M   'P 1'
#
loop_
_entity.id
_entity.type
_entity.pdbx_description
1 polymer ?
#
loop_
_entity_poly.entity_id
_entity_poly.type
_entity_poly.pdbx_seq_one_letter_code
_entity_poly.pdbx_strand_id
1 'polypeptide(L)'
;MYDTLLHRYSDMSFIMSLSAEEGLALYKKATEKDIEHQAWEQWLVAYARMTKETFISFSDYLKQLKQPTQPTDNRTDDEIINDAENILKSMKRSE
;
A
#
# COMPACT_ATOMS: atom_id res chain seq x y z
N MET A 1 -14.52 0.41 -11.08
CA MET A 1 -13.60 0.59 -12.22
C MET A 1 -14.13 1.64 -13.19
N TYR A 2 -15.27 1.39 -13.85
CA TYR A 2 -15.85 2.34 -14.79
C TYR A 2 -16.22 3.69 -14.14
N ASP A 3 -16.77 3.70 -12.92
CA ASP A 3 -17.10 4.94 -12.21
C ASP A 3 -15.89 5.86 -11.99
N THR A 4 -14.74 5.29 -11.62
CA THR A 4 -13.48 6.02 -11.43
C THR A 4 -12.97 6.64 -12.73
N LEU A 5 -13.09 5.92 -13.84
CA LEU A 5 -12.71 6.43 -15.16
C LEU A 5 -13.70 7.49 -15.66
N LEU A 6 -15.00 7.27 -15.44
CA LEU A 6 -16.07 8.18 -15.84
C LEU A 6 -15.96 9.53 -15.11
N HIS A 7 -15.70 9.49 -13.80
CA HIS A 7 -15.50 10.69 -13.00
C HIS A 7 -14.34 11.55 -13.52
N ARG A 8 -13.29 10.91 -14.06
CA ARG A 8 -12.08 11.61 -14.50
C ARG A 8 -12.10 12.06 -15.95
N TYR A 9 -12.68 11.26 -16.85
CA TYR A 9 -12.65 11.53 -18.29
C TYR A 9 -13.99 12.00 -18.85
N SER A 10 -15.09 11.84 -18.10
CA SER A 10 -16.46 12.31 -18.42
C SER A 10 -17.07 11.83 -19.74
N ASP A 11 -16.30 11.10 -20.57
CA ASP A 11 -16.70 10.56 -21.86
C ASP A 11 -16.71 9.04 -21.82
N MET A 12 -17.91 8.46 -21.84
CA MET A 12 -18.12 7.01 -21.86
C MET A 12 -17.66 6.39 -23.18
N SER A 13 -17.78 7.09 -24.31
CA SER A 13 -17.38 6.58 -25.62
C SER A 13 -15.87 6.39 -25.71
N PHE A 14 -15.10 7.33 -25.14
CA PHE A 14 -13.66 7.16 -24.98
C PHE A 14 -13.33 5.91 -24.15
N ILE A 15 -13.93 5.77 -22.96
CA ILE A 15 -13.63 4.65 -22.05
C ILE A 15 -13.96 3.30 -22.69
N MET A 16 -15.09 3.22 -23.41
CA MET A 16 -15.52 1.99 -24.10
C MET A 16 -14.70 1.67 -25.35
N SER A 17 -13.97 2.66 -25.90
CA SER A 17 -13.10 2.46 -27.06
C SER A 17 -11.72 1.91 -26.71
N LEU A 18 -11.35 1.92 -25.42
CA LEU A 18 -10.05 1.45 -24.94
C LEU A 18 -9.96 -0.08 -25.00
N SER A 19 -8.76 -0.58 -25.30
CA SER A 19 -8.45 -1.99 -25.05
C SER A 19 -8.47 -2.29 -23.55
N ALA A 20 -8.61 -3.58 -23.19
CA ALA A 20 -8.60 -4.00 -21.80
C ALA A 20 -7.30 -3.60 -21.06
N GLU A 21 -6.15 -3.66 -21.75
CA GLU A 21 -4.85 -3.29 -21.21
C GLU A 21 -4.78 -1.78 -20.92
N GLU A 22 -5.18 -0.95 -21.88
CA GLU A 22 -5.19 0.51 -21.72
C GLU A 22 -6.18 0.96 -20.64
N GLY A 23 -7.37 0.35 -20.61
CA GLY A 23 -8.37 0.60 -19.57
C GLY A 23 -7.85 0.28 -18.18
N LEU A 24 -7.16 -0.86 -18.02
CA LEU A 24 -6.55 -1.25 -16.74
C LEU A 24 -5.41 -0.31 -16.33
N ALA A 25 -4.54 0.08 -17.27
CA ALA A 25 -3.46 1.02 -17.01
C ALA A 25 -3.99 2.40 -16.57
N LEU A 26 -5.03 2.89 -17.24
CA LEU A 26 -5.69 4.15 -16.88
C LEU A 26 -6.38 4.06 -15.52
N TYR A 27 -7.04 2.94 -15.22
CA TYR A 27 -7.67 2.72 -13.93
C TYR A 27 -6.64 2.68 -12.80
N LYS A 28 -5.53 1.98 -13.00
CA LYS A 28 -4.42 1.95 -12.03
C LYS A 28 -3.90 3.35 -11.75
N LYS A 29 -3.62 4.13 -12.80
CA LYS A 29 -3.16 5.51 -12.68
C LYS A 29 -4.19 6.46 -12.04
N ALA A 30 -5.48 6.21 -12.26
CA ALA A 30 -6.56 6.93 -11.59
C ALA A 30 -6.54 6.66 -10.08
N THR A 31 -6.56 5.38 -9.72
CA THR A 31 -6.49 4.93 -8.33
C THR A 31 -5.25 5.46 -7.60
N GLU A 32 -4.07 5.42 -8.24
CA GLU A 32 -2.83 5.94 -7.66
C GLU A 32 -2.93 7.44 -7.33
N LYS A 33 -3.61 8.22 -8.18
CA LYS A 33 -3.78 9.65 -7.98
C LYS A 33 -4.83 9.97 -6.93
N ASP A 34 -5.89 9.19 -6.83
CA ASP A 34 -6.88 9.34 -5.77
C ASP A 34 -6.26 9.05 -4.40
N ILE A 35 -5.44 7.99 -4.30
CA ILE A 35 -4.69 7.68 -3.08
C ILE A 35 -3.72 8.80 -2.72
N GLU A 36 -2.98 9.34 -3.70
CA GLU A 36 -2.05 10.46 -3.47
C GLU A 36 -2.79 11.71 -2.97
N HIS A 37 -3.96 12.01 -3.52
CA HIS A 37 -4.79 13.13 -3.09
C HIS A 37 -5.30 12.96 -1.65
N GLN A 38 -5.83 11.79 -1.32
CA GLN A 38 -6.27 11.48 0.04
C GLN A 38 -5.12 11.54 1.04
N ALA A 39 -3.95 10.99 0.68
CA ALA A 39 -2.75 11.08 1.50
C ALA A 39 -2.30 12.53 1.72
N TRP A 40 -2.44 13.40 0.71
CA TRP A 40 -2.14 14.82 0.84
C TRP A 40 -3.07 15.50 1.84
N GLU A 41 -4.38 15.27 1.75
CA GLU A 41 -5.35 15.82 2.70
C GLU A 41 -5.06 15.35 4.14
N GLN A 42 -4.77 14.06 4.32
CA GLN A 42 -4.38 13.51 5.63
C GLN A 42 -3.08 14.14 6.15
N TRP A 43 -2.08 14.30 5.27
CA TRP A 43 -0.82 14.93 5.61
C TRP A 43 -1.02 16.38 6.05
N LEU A 44 -1.90 17.16 5.40
CA LEU A 44 -2.19 18.54 5.81
C LEU A 44 -2.76 18.62 7.23
N VAL A 45 -3.68 17.70 7.58
CA VAL A 45 -4.24 17.62 8.94
C VAL A 45 -3.16 17.25 9.96
N ALA A 46 -2.29 16.30 9.63
CA ALA A 46 -1.18 15.92 10.49
C ALA A 46 -0.15 17.06 10.62
N TYR A 47 0.17 17.73 9.52
CA TYR A 47 1.13 18.83 9.42
C TYR A 47 0.77 19.98 10.33
N ALA A 48 -0.53 20.32 10.44
CA ALA A 48 -1.01 21.33 11.37
C ALA A 48 -0.67 21.02 12.85
N ARG A 49 -0.34 19.77 13.17
CA ARG A 49 0.04 19.30 14.51
C ARG A 49 1.53 18.97 14.65
N MET A 50 2.31 19.10 13.57
CA MET A 50 3.76 18.82 13.60
C MET A 50 4.54 19.96 14.23
N THR A 51 5.64 19.62 14.90
CA THR A 51 6.64 20.57 15.38
C THR A 51 7.91 20.47 14.53
N LYS A 52 8.92 21.29 14.81
CA LYS A 52 10.22 21.18 14.12
C LYS A 52 10.88 19.81 14.32
N GLU A 53 10.60 19.15 15.45
CA GLU A 53 11.19 17.85 15.80
C GLU A 53 10.42 16.67 15.19
N THR A 54 9.12 16.84 14.93
CA THR A 54 8.24 15.79 14.39
C THR A 54 7.84 16.00 12.93
N PHE A 55 8.42 17.01 12.28
CA PHE A 55 8.15 17.31 10.88
C PHE A 55 8.57 16.15 9.97
N ILE A 56 7.66 15.74 9.11
CA ILE A 56 7.91 14.79 8.03
C ILE A 56 7.47 15.40 6.70
N SER A 57 8.28 15.25 5.66
CA SER A 57 7.91 15.70 4.32
C SER A 57 6.73 14.87 3.80
N PHE A 58 5.91 15.46 2.92
CA PHE A 58 4.83 14.71 2.29
C PHE A 58 5.34 13.48 1.52
N SER A 59 6.49 13.59 0.85
CA SER A 59 7.10 12.46 0.15
C SER A 59 7.43 11.30 1.08
N ASP A 60 7.94 11.57 2.29
CA ASP A 60 8.25 10.53 3.27
C ASP A 60 6.98 9.93 3.86
N TYR A 61 5.97 10.77 4.15
CA TYR A 61 4.66 10.33 4.61
C TYR A 61 3.97 9.40 3.59
N LEU A 62 3.95 9.80 2.31
CA LEU A 62 3.40 8.99 1.23
C LEU A 62 4.16 7.68 1.05
N LYS A 63 5.48 7.69 1.23
CA LYS A 63 6.30 6.47 1.18
C LYS A 63 5.96 5.52 2.33
N GLN A 64 5.73 6.02 3.55
CA GLN A 64 5.31 5.19 4.68
C GLN A 64 3.92 4.58 4.44
N LEU A 65 2.96 5.34 3.92
CA LEU A 65 1.63 4.82 3.58
C LEU A 65 1.65 3.72 2.50
N LYS A 66 2.57 3.82 1.54
CA LYS A 66 2.71 2.83 0.45
C LYS A 66 3.53 1.60 0.84
N GLN A 67 4.19 1.60 2.00
CA GLN A 67 4.90 0.40 2.44
C GLN A 67 3.89 -0.68 2.82
N PRO A 68 4.04 -1.91 2.31
CA PRO A 68 3.26 -3.02 2.82
C PRO A 68 3.56 -3.12 4.32
N THR A 69 2.52 -3.10 5.16
CA THR A 69 2.67 -3.46 6.57
C THR A 69 3.30 -4.83 6.63
N GLN A 70 4.58 -4.91 7.01
CA GLN A 70 5.16 -6.20 7.32
C GLN A 70 4.30 -6.80 8.44
N PRO A 71 3.86 -8.06 8.31
CA PRO A 71 3.24 -8.72 9.43
C PRO A 71 4.24 -8.66 10.59
N THR A 72 3.86 -7.98 11.66
CA THR A 72 4.65 -7.96 12.88
C THR A 72 4.62 -9.36 13.45
N ASP A 73 5.74 -10.08 13.35
CA ASP A 73 5.91 -11.33 14.07
C ASP A 73 6.06 -10.98 15.56
N ASN A 74 4.98 -11.19 16.31
CA ASN A 74 4.93 -10.86 17.74
C ASN A 74 5.59 -11.93 18.62
N ARG A 75 6.21 -12.95 18.01
CA ARG A 75 6.89 -14.01 18.74
C ARG A 75 8.19 -13.50 19.36
N THR A 76 8.51 -13.99 20.55
CA THR A 76 9.81 -13.70 21.17
C THR A 76 10.94 -14.47 20.47
N ASP A 77 12.18 -14.02 20.66
CA ASP A 77 13.36 -14.73 20.13
C ASP A 77 13.37 -16.21 20.55
N ASP A 78 12.98 -16.51 21.79
CA ASP A 78 12.88 -17.88 22.31
C ASP A 78 11.81 -18.71 21.60
N GLU A 79 10.65 -18.12 21.28
CA GLU A 79 9.57 -18.78 20.54
C GLU A 79 10.00 -19.08 19.10
N ILE A 80 10.76 -18.17 18.47
CA ILE A 80 11.31 -18.34 17.12
C ILE A 80 12.35 -19.47 17.10
N ILE A 81 13.25 -19.50 18.09
CA ILE A 81 14.28 -20.54 18.21
C ILE A 81 13.63 -21.91 18.41
N ASN A 82 12.65 -22.02 19.31
CA ASN A 82 11.97 -23.27 19.59
C ASN A 82 11.17 -23.80 18.36
N ASP A 83 10.55 -22.91 17.58
CA ASP A 83 9.86 -23.27 16.34
C ASP A 83 10.86 -23.84 15.30
N ALA A 84 12.01 -23.17 15.12
CA ALA A 84 13.07 -23.64 14.23
C ALA A 84 13.63 -25.02 14.64
N GLU A 85 13.82 -25.24 15.95
CA GLU A 85 14.26 -26.54 16.47
C GLU A 85 13.23 -27.65 16.21
N ASN A 86 11.93 -27.35 16.36
CA ASN A 86 10.86 -28.31 16.10
C ASN A 86 10.76 -28.68 14.62
N ILE A 87 10.97 -27.73 13.70
CA ILE A 87 11.05 -27.96 12.26
C ILE A 87 12.26 -28.85 11.92
N LEU A 88 13.44 -28.54 12.46
CA LEU A 88 14.64 -29.35 12.24
C LEU A 88 14.47 -30.78 12.76
N LYS A 89 13.81 -30.93 13.91
CA LYS A 89 13.55 -32.23 14.54
C LYS A 89 12.54 -33.06 13.74
N SER A 90 11.51 -32.43 13.16
CA SER A 90 10.52 -33.13 12.33
C SER A 90 11.13 -33.58 10.99
N MET A 91 12.00 -32.76 10.40
CA MET A 91 12.75 -33.13 9.19
C MET A 91 13.67 -34.35 9.41
N LYS A 92 14.44 -34.37 10.51
CA LYS A 92 15.34 -35.50 10.84
C LYS A 92 14.63 -36.80 11.21
N ARG A 93 13.34 -36.75 11.55
CA ARG A 93 12.54 -37.92 11.94
C ARG A 93 11.84 -38.59 10.75
N SER A 94 11.94 -37.98 9.57
CA SER A 94 11.30 -38.41 8.33
C SER A 94 12.26 -39.14 7.38
N GLU A 95 13.50 -39.37 7.82
CA GLU A 95 14.54 -40.22 7.19
C GLU A 95 14.73 -41.51 8.00
#